data_AF-A0A1H6F806-F1
#
_entry.id   AF-A0A1H6F806-F1
#
_cell.length_a   1.000
_cell.length_b   1.000
_cell.length_c   1.000
_cell.angle_alpha   90.00
_cell.angle_beta   90.00
_cell.angle_gamma   90.00
#
_symmetry.space_group_name_H-M   'P 1'
#
loop_
_entity.id
_entity.type
_entity.pdbx_description
1 polymer ?
#
loop_
_entity_poly.entity_id
_entity_poly.type
_entity_poly.pdbx_seq_one_letter_code
_entity_poly.pdbx_strand_id
1 'polypeptide(L)' 'MNNEDTLREEYSADLIKSGERGKYVKRYREGTNIVVISPDLHKLFPDSESVNQALRKYAKEHHMSLA' A
#
# COMPACT_ATOMS: atom_id res chain seq x y z
N MET A 1 -7.32 19.49 -32.00
CA MET A 1 -8.11 18.64 -31.08
C MET A 1 -8.12 17.27 -31.72
N ASN A 2 -7.12 16.42 -31.42
CA ASN A 2 -7.04 15.11 -32.04
C ASN A 2 -7.94 14.14 -31.27
N ASN A 3 -8.92 13.60 -32.00
CA ASN A 3 -9.52 12.29 -31.76
C ASN A 3 -8.35 11.31 -31.54
N GLU A 4 -8.26 10.49 -30.50
CA GLU A 4 -9.26 9.55 -30.04
C GLU A 4 -8.97 9.24 -28.56
N ASP A 5 -9.91 9.58 -27.66
CA ASP A 5 -9.88 9.13 -26.27
C ASP A 5 -10.45 7.70 -26.19
N THR A 6 -9.87 6.80 -27.00
CA THR A 6 -10.29 5.41 -27.16
C THR A 6 -9.45 4.52 -26.24
N LEU A 7 -10.11 3.49 -25.69
CA LEU A 7 -9.42 2.47 -24.90
C LEU A 7 -8.38 1.77 -25.77
N ARG A 8 -7.23 1.45 -25.18
CA ARG A 8 -6.18 0.68 -25.88
C ARG A 8 -6.71 -0.70 -26.28
N GLU A 9 -6.14 -1.29 -27.32
CA GLU A 9 -6.58 -2.60 -27.85
C GLU A 9 -6.53 -3.71 -26.78
N GLU A 10 -5.59 -3.66 -25.84
CA GLU A 10 -5.51 -4.59 -24.71
C GLU A 10 -6.64 -4.43 -23.66
N TYR A 11 -7.43 -3.36 -23.76
CA TYR A 11 -8.55 -3.03 -22.86
C TYR A 11 -9.89 -2.99 -23.61
N SER A 12 -10.23 -4.07 -24.30
CA SER A 12 -11.53 -4.25 -24.95
C SER A 12 -12.70 -4.05 -23.97
N ALA A 13 -13.81 -3.47 -24.44
CA ALA A 13 -15.03 -3.31 -23.63
C ALA A 13 -15.54 -4.65 -23.05
N ASP A 14 -15.31 -5.76 -23.75
CA ASP A 14 -15.63 -7.12 -23.28
C ASP A 14 -14.84 -7.54 -22.03
N LEU A 15 -13.69 -6.93 -21.76
CA LEU A 15 -12.93 -7.13 -20.51
C LEU A 15 -13.51 -6.30 -19.36
N ILE A 16 -14.16 -5.18 -19.66
CA ILE A 16 -14.74 -4.23 -18.69
C ILE A 16 -16.25 -4.49 -18.58
N LYS A 17 -16.61 -5.69 -18.14
CA LYS A 17 -18.01 -6.13 -18.05
C LYS A 17 -18.80 -5.42 -16.94
N SER A 18 -18.12 -4.89 -15.94
CA SER A 18 -18.73 -4.21 -14.80
C SER A 18 -17.73 -3.30 -14.10
N GLY A 19 -18.21 -2.21 -13.51
CA GLY A 19 -17.42 -1.29 -12.71
C GLY A 19 -18.27 -0.67 -11.62
N GLU A 20 -17.81 -0.72 -10.37
CA GLU A 20 -18.46 -0.06 -9.25
C GLU A 20 -17.74 1.26 -8.96
N ARG A 21 -18.43 2.38 -9.20
CA ARG A 21 -17.88 3.71 -8.91
C ARG A 21 -17.64 3.80 -7.41
N GLY A 22 -16.37 3.98 -7.04
CA GLY A 22 -15.97 4.17 -5.66
C GLY A 22 -15.70 2.89 -4.86
N LYS A 23 -15.56 1.73 -5.51
CA LYS A 23 -15.23 0.41 -4.89
C LYS A 23 -14.12 0.44 -3.84
N TYR A 24 -13.14 1.33 -4.00
CA TYR A 24 -11.97 1.46 -3.10
C TYR A 24 -11.90 2.80 -2.36
N VAL A 25 -12.91 3.66 -2.47
CA VAL A 25 -12.89 5.02 -1.90
C VAL A 25 -12.73 4.99 -0.38
N LYS A 26 -13.37 4.03 0.30
CA LYS A 26 -13.24 3.87 1.75
C LYS A 26 -11.79 3.53 2.15
N ARG A 27 -11.18 2.51 1.50
CA ARG A 27 -9.78 2.11 1.72
C ARG A 27 -8.78 3.23 1.39
N TYR A 28 -9.05 3.98 0.33
CA TYR A 28 -8.22 5.13 -0.02
C TYR A 28 -8.29 6.23 1.05
N ARG A 29 -9.49 6.52 1.57
CA ARG A 29 -9.72 7.53 2.62
C ARG A 29 -9.19 7.10 3.99
N GLU A 30 -9.13 5.81 4.26
CA GLU A 30 -8.47 5.25 5.46
C GLU A 30 -6.95 5.56 5.48
N GLY A 31 -6.40 6.06 4.36
CA GLY A 31 -4.99 6.36 4.21
C GLY A 31 -4.18 5.12 3.88
N THR A 32 -2.95 5.32 3.43
CA THR A 32 -2.02 4.22 3.19
C THR A 32 -1.26 3.93 4.48
N ASN A 33 -1.34 2.70 5.00
CA ASN A 33 -0.55 2.24 6.16
C ASN A 33 0.95 2.05 5.84
N ILE A 34 1.51 2.79 4.87
CA ILE A 34 2.92 2.73 4.52
C ILE A 34 3.65 3.80 5.31
N VAL A 35 4.49 3.37 6.24
CA VAL A 35 5.41 4.22 6.98
C VAL A 35 6.79 4.02 6.35
N VAL A 36 7.32 5.08 5.73
CA VAL A 36 8.67 5.07 5.16
C VAL A 36 9.69 5.25 6.28
N ILE A 37 10.63 4.32 6.39
CA ILE A 37 11.73 4.39 7.35
C ILE A 37 12.85 5.27 6.74
N SER A 38 13.65 5.93 7.59
CA SER A 38 14.75 6.75 7.11
C SER A 38 15.77 5.93 6.28
N PRO A 39 16.40 6.53 5.25
CA PRO A 39 17.25 5.79 4.31
C PRO A 39 18.49 5.13 4.93
N ASP A 40 18.99 5.65 6.04
CA ASP A 40 20.10 5.09 6.81
C ASP A 40 19.73 3.76 7.49
N LEU A 41 18.50 3.65 7.98
CA LEU A 41 17.99 2.43 8.63
C LEU A 41 17.67 1.32 7.62
N HIS A 42 17.39 1.64 6.36
CA HIS A 42 17.20 0.62 5.30
C HIS A 42 18.42 -0.30 5.13
N LYS A 43 19.63 0.19 5.44
CA LYS A 43 20.83 -0.65 5.41
C LYS A 43 20.87 -1.69 6.52
N LEU A 44 20.15 -1.43 7.62
CA LEU A 44 20.08 -2.30 8.79
C LEU A 44 18.91 -3.29 8.69
N PHE A 45 17.84 -2.89 8.01
CA PHE A 45 16.61 -3.66 7.86
C PHE A 45 16.33 -3.96 6.39
N PRO A 46 16.75 -5.12 5.87
CA PRO A 46 16.60 -5.46 4.45
C PRO A 46 15.14 -5.70 4.03
N ASP A 47 14.25 -5.99 4.98
CA ASP A 47 12.84 -6.29 4.72
C ASP A 47 11.91 -5.87 5.88
N SER A 48 10.61 -5.92 5.64
CA SER A 48 9.59 -5.60 6.66
C SER A 48 9.57 -6.57 7.84
N GLU A 49 10.02 -7.82 7.65
CA GLU A 49 10.03 -8.82 8.73
C GLU A 49 11.06 -8.44 9.80
N SER A 50 12.26 -8.06 9.38
CA SER A 50 13.35 -7.59 10.24
C SER A 50 12.97 -6.35 11.06
N VAL A 51 12.28 -5.39 10.45
CA VAL A 51 11.73 -4.21 11.13
C VAL A 51 10.71 -4.63 12.19
N ASN A 52 9.73 -5.46 11.81
CA ASN A 52 8.66 -5.87 12.69
C ASN A 52 9.18 -6.65 13.90
N GLN A 53 10.18 -7.50 13.70
CA GLN A 53 10.82 -8.23 14.79
C GLN A 53 11.49 -7.29 15.78
N ALA A 54 12.24 -6.29 15.30
CA ALA A 54 12.90 -5.30 16.15
C ALA A 54 11.89 -4.47 16.96
N LEU A 55 10.82 -4.00 16.31
CA LEU A 55 9.78 -3.21 16.98
C LEU A 55 8.99 -4.02 18.01
N ARG A 56 8.70 -5.31 17.73
CA ARG A 56 8.05 -6.20 18.71
C ARG A 56 8.93 -6.47 19.92
N LYS A 57 10.24 -6.66 19.70
CA LYS A 57 11.20 -6.83 20.78
C LYS A 57 11.26 -5.57 21.66
N TYR A 58 11.39 -4.40 21.04
CA TYR A 58 11.34 -3.11 21.72
C TYR A 58 10.06 -2.95 22.55
N ALA A 59 8.89 -3.20 21.95
CA ALA A 59 7.61 -3.12 22.65
C ALA A 59 7.56 -4.05 23.89
N LYS A 60 8.07 -5.29 23.77
CA LYS A 60 8.15 -6.24 24.88
C LYS A 60 9.06 -5.77 26.00
N GLU A 61 10.26 -5.27 25.67
CA GLU A 61 11.24 -4.76 26.65
C GLU A 61 10.70 -3.54 27.41
N HIS A 62 9.93 -2.69 26.72
CA HIS A 62 9.35 -1.48 27.28
C HIS A 62 7.91 -1.66 27.80
N HIS A 63 7.43 -2.90 27.91
CA HIS A 63 6.09 -3.23 28.40
C HIS A 63 4.97 -2.44 27.69
N MET A 64 5.17 -2.16 26.41
CA MET A 64 4.18 -1.51 25.57
C MET A 64 3.11 -2.54 25.19
N SER A 65 1.86 -2.20 25.47
CA SER A 65 0.71 -2.99 25.04
C SER A 65 0.49 -2.80 23.54
N LEU A 66 0.49 -3.89 22.78
CA LEU A 66 -0.13 -3.92 21.45
C LEU A 66 -1.61 -4.24 21.71
N ALA A 67 -2.44 -3.21 21.67
CA ALA A 67 -3.88 -3.30 21.88
C ALA A 67 -4.56 -4.25 20.87
#